data_AF-A0AAF0J827-F1
#
_entry.id   AF-A0AAF0J827-F1
#
_cell.length_a   1.000
_cell.length_b   1.000
_cell.length_c   1.000
_cell.angle_alpha   90.00
_cell.angle_beta   90.00
_cell.angle_gamma   90.00
#
_symmetry.space_group_name_H-M   'P 1'
#
loop_
_entity.id
_entity.type
_entity.pdbx_description
1 polymer ?
#
loop_
_entity_poly.entity_id
_entity_poly.type
_entity_poly.pdbx_seq_one_letter_code
_entity_poly.pdbx_strand_id
1 'polypeptide(L)'
;MSSARLRRVNREIADCANDTQSDVQVEMVDESPFHLIGTFPGPPNSPYEDGVFKVDIAVPEDQWTPVYTLKSTLMSLRSLLCSPEPNDPQDAEVAKHYMTDQASYEETAREWTRTYAQANTNTAGARGTDAARLAGVSPELAAEYINMGFPEDAVLATLRRLNVRGANVQNISKDEVVNELLRSQS
;
A
#
# COMPACT_ATOMS: atom_id res chain seq x y z
N MET A 1 -28.02 -12.92 7.05
CA MET A 1 -27.60 -14.30 6.71
C MET A 1 -26.17 -14.18 6.19
N SER A 2 -25.07 -14.80 6.66
CA SER A 2 -24.79 -15.91 7.58
C SER A 2 -23.55 -15.55 8.45
N SER A 3 -23.71 -15.50 9.76
CA SER A 3 -22.74 -14.88 10.69
C SER A 3 -21.49 -15.70 11.01
N ALA A 4 -21.42 -16.97 10.59
CA ALA A 4 -20.26 -17.83 10.84
C ALA A 4 -19.10 -17.56 9.86
N ARG A 5 -19.41 -17.27 8.58
CA ARG A 5 -18.40 -17.00 7.55
C ARG A 5 -17.73 -15.65 7.74
N LEU A 6 -18.52 -14.61 7.99
CA LEU A 6 -18.01 -13.27 8.31
C LEU A 6 -17.06 -13.30 9.52
N ARG A 7 -17.41 -14.04 10.58
CA ARG A 7 -16.53 -14.23 11.74
C ARG A 7 -15.25 -14.98 11.40
N ARG A 8 -15.29 -15.90 10.43
CA ARG A 8 -14.09 -16.60 9.95
C ARG A 8 -13.22 -15.67 9.12
N VAL A 9 -13.78 -14.94 8.16
CA VAL A 9 -13.06 -13.97 7.31
C VAL A 9 -12.41 -12.89 8.19
N ASN A 10 -13.16 -12.31 9.13
CA ASN A 10 -12.60 -11.32 10.07
C ASN A 10 -11.49 -11.90 10.95
N ARG A 11 -11.58 -13.17 11.32
CA ARG A 11 -10.50 -13.85 12.05
C ARG A 11 -9.28 -14.03 11.16
N GLU A 12 -9.46 -14.48 9.92
CA GLU A 12 -8.35 -14.65 8.98
C GLU A 12 -7.66 -13.31 8.65
N ILE A 13 -8.43 -12.22 8.53
CA ILE A 13 -7.89 -10.86 8.40
C ILE A 13 -7.05 -10.50 9.62
N ALA A 14 -7.58 -10.71 10.83
CA ALA A 14 -6.86 -10.43 12.07
C ALA A 14 -5.60 -11.31 12.22
N ASP A 15 -5.67 -12.58 11.81
CA ASP A 15 -4.53 -13.51 11.81
C ASP A 15 -3.45 -13.08 10.81
N CYS A 16 -3.82 -12.48 9.67
CA CYS A 16 -2.86 -11.88 8.73
C CYS A 16 -2.23 -10.61 9.32
N ALA A 17 -3.03 -9.73 9.92
CA ALA A 17 -2.55 -8.48 10.53
C ALA A 17 -1.61 -8.73 11.72
N ASN A 18 -1.81 -9.82 12.46
CA ASN A 18 -0.97 -10.19 13.59
C ASN A 18 0.28 -11.00 13.18
N ASP A 19 0.38 -11.43 11.92
CA ASP A 19 1.53 -12.20 11.44
C ASP A 19 2.67 -11.28 10.99
N THR A 20 3.59 -11.00 11.92
CA THR A 20 4.79 -10.17 11.68
C THR A 20 5.80 -10.84 10.74
N GLN A 21 5.65 -12.13 10.41
CA GLN A 21 6.64 -12.86 9.61
C GLN A 21 6.40 -12.73 8.10
N SER A 22 5.17 -12.42 7.69
CA SER A 22 4.77 -12.48 6.29
C SER A 22 4.63 -11.11 5.64
N ASP A 23 4.51 -10.02 6.43
CA ASP A 23 4.22 -8.65 5.97
C ASP A 23 3.01 -8.57 5.02
N VAL A 24 2.12 -9.56 5.08
CA VAL A 24 0.91 -9.63 4.26
C VAL A 24 -0.21 -8.89 4.97
N GLN A 25 -0.82 -7.94 4.28
CA GLN A 25 -1.98 -7.20 4.75
C GLN A 25 -3.22 -7.66 3.98
N VAL A 26 -4.36 -7.72 4.65
CA VAL A 26 -5.64 -8.03 3.99
C VAL A 26 -6.69 -7.07 4.53
N GLU A 27 -7.41 -6.43 3.62
CA GLU A 27 -8.43 -5.45 3.96
C GLU A 27 -9.74 -5.77 3.21
N MET A 28 -10.88 -5.47 3.83
CA MET A 28 -12.17 -5.52 3.15
C MET A 28 -12.37 -4.24 2.36
N VAL A 29 -12.78 -4.36 1.11
CA VAL A 29 -13.01 -3.19 0.24
C VAL A 29 -14.35 -2.54 0.56
N ASP A 30 -15.33 -3.36 0.90
CA ASP A 30 -16.69 -2.96 1.21
C ASP A 30 -17.19 -3.63 2.50
N GLU A 31 -18.43 -3.34 2.90
CA GLU A 31 -19.09 -4.06 4.00
C GLU A 31 -19.50 -5.50 3.61
N SER A 32 -19.06 -5.99 2.44
CA SER A 32 -19.32 -7.34 1.97
C SER A 32 -18.11 -8.24 2.26
N PRO A 33 -18.30 -9.41 2.87
CA PRO A 33 -17.22 -10.39 3.08
C PRO A 33 -16.76 -11.09 1.79
N PHE A 34 -17.22 -10.60 0.63
CA PHE A 34 -16.98 -11.20 -0.68
C PHE A 34 -15.92 -10.45 -1.49
N HIS A 35 -15.54 -9.24 -1.08
CA HIS A 35 -14.53 -8.45 -1.77
C HIS A 35 -13.43 -8.03 -0.81
N LEU A 36 -12.24 -8.59 -1.03
CA LEU A 36 -11.09 -8.40 -0.17
C LEU A 36 -9.91 -7.95 -1.04
N ILE A 37 -9.07 -7.07 -0.51
CA ILE A 37 -7.78 -6.73 -1.11
C ILE A 37 -6.68 -7.28 -0.22
N GLY A 38 -5.91 -8.22 -0.75
CA GLY A 38 -4.66 -8.69 -0.16
C GLY A 38 -3.49 -7.86 -0.68
N THR A 39 -2.62 -7.39 0.19
CA THR A 39 -1.39 -6.68 -0.16
C THR A 39 -0.20 -7.44 0.41
N PHE A 40 0.84 -7.67 -0.39
CA PHE A 40 2.06 -8.30 0.10
C PHE A 40 3.31 -7.71 -0.57
N PRO A 41 4.45 -7.67 0.15
CA PRO A 41 5.71 -7.22 -0.43
C PRO A 41 6.31 -8.29 -1.33
N GLY A 42 6.98 -7.82 -2.38
CA GLY A 42 7.77 -8.66 -3.25
C GLY A 42 8.87 -9.40 -2.48
N PRO A 43 9.20 -10.62 -2.88
CA PRO A 43 10.23 -11.40 -2.21
C PRO A 43 11.63 -10.79 -2.39
N PRO A 44 12.49 -10.84 -1.35
CA PRO A 44 13.85 -10.33 -1.42
C PRO A 44 14.71 -11.20 -2.36
N ASN A 45 15.72 -10.60 -2.99
CA ASN A 45 16.58 -11.25 -4.00
C ASN A 45 15.82 -11.67 -5.28
N SER A 46 14.79 -10.92 -5.64
CA SER A 46 14.02 -11.14 -6.87
C SER A 46 13.87 -9.82 -7.63
N PRO A 47 13.53 -9.82 -8.93
CA PRO A 47 13.25 -8.57 -9.65
C PRO A 47 12.04 -7.81 -9.09
N TYR A 48 11.24 -8.47 -8.25
CA TYR A 48 10.06 -7.92 -7.56
C TYR A 48 10.39 -7.30 -6.20
N GLU A 49 11.66 -7.35 -5.77
CA GLU A 49 12.12 -6.75 -4.51
C GLU A 49 11.71 -5.27 -4.44
N ASP A 50 11.37 -4.83 -3.22
CA ASP A 50 10.81 -3.51 -2.91
C ASP A 50 9.45 -3.17 -3.57
N GLY A 51 8.88 -4.09 -4.35
CA GLY A 51 7.53 -3.97 -4.88
C GLY A 51 6.47 -4.30 -3.82
N VAL A 52 5.31 -3.66 -3.93
CA VAL A 52 4.09 -3.98 -3.17
C VAL A 52 3.00 -4.37 -4.15
N PHE A 53 2.53 -5.60 -4.01
CA PHE A 53 1.54 -6.20 -4.89
C PHE A 53 0.18 -6.19 -4.21
N LYS A 54 -0.80 -5.59 -4.86
CA LYS A 54 -2.20 -5.60 -4.44
C LYS A 54 -2.97 -6.62 -5.27
N VAL A 55 -3.69 -7.50 -4.60
CA VAL A 55 -4.49 -8.57 -5.20
C VAL A 55 -5.93 -8.35 -4.81
N ASP A 56 -6.77 -8.19 -5.82
CA ASP A 56 -8.22 -8.19 -5.67
C ASP A 56 -8.71 -9.65 -5.55
N ILE A 57 -9.34 -9.96 -4.42
CA ILE A 57 -9.88 -11.28 -4.08
C ILE A 57 -11.39 -11.17 -4.01
N ALA A 58 -12.05 -11.68 -5.05
CA ALA A 58 -13.49 -11.89 -5.06
C ALA A 58 -13.81 -13.32 -4.61
N VAL A 59 -14.54 -13.45 -3.51
CA VAL A 59 -14.95 -14.75 -2.94
C VAL A 59 -16.36 -15.11 -3.41
N PRO A 60 -16.52 -16.18 -4.22
CA PRO A 60 -17.85 -16.65 -4.61
C PRO A 60 -18.59 -17.27 -3.40
N GLU A 61 -19.89 -17.03 -3.29
CA GLU A 61 -20.71 -17.49 -2.16
C GLU A 61 -20.69 -19.02 -1.94
N ASP A 62 -20.47 -19.80 -3.00
CA ASP A 62 -20.58 -21.26 -3.01
C ASP A 62 -19.23 -22.02 -2.96
N GLN A 63 -18.08 -21.33 -3.07
CA GLN A 63 -16.77 -22.00 -3.24
C GLN A 63 -15.78 -21.80 -2.09
N TRP A 64 -16.12 -21.06 -1.03
CA TRP A 64 -15.23 -20.86 0.11
C TRP A 64 -15.15 -22.12 0.98
N THR A 65 -14.25 -23.04 0.61
CA THR A 65 -13.97 -24.24 1.39
C THR A 65 -13.16 -23.89 2.65
N PRO A 66 -13.27 -24.69 3.74
CA PRO A 66 -12.48 -24.52 4.96
C PRO A 66 -10.98 -24.80 4.79
N VAL A 67 -10.56 -25.27 3.61
CA VAL A 67 -9.21 -25.76 3.36
C VAL A 67 -8.27 -24.64 2.91
N TYR A 68 -8.76 -23.65 2.18
CA TYR A 68 -7.97 -22.51 1.72
C TYR A 68 -8.27 -21.29 2.59
N THR A 69 -7.20 -20.63 3.04
CA THR A 69 -7.25 -19.39 3.84
C THR A 69 -6.69 -18.23 3.02
N LEU A 70 -7.07 -17.00 3.37
CA LEU A 70 -6.53 -15.79 2.72
C LEU A 70 -5.00 -15.78 2.80
N LYS A 71 -4.47 -16.10 3.98
CA LYS A 71 -3.03 -16.22 4.23
C LYS A 71 -2.36 -17.24 3.31
N SER A 72 -2.85 -18.48 3.28
CA SER A 72 -2.23 -19.53 2.46
C SER A 72 -2.24 -19.18 0.97
N THR A 73 -3.32 -18.53 0.51
CA THR A 73 -3.48 -18.11 -0.89
C THR A 73 -2.49 -17.00 -1.26
N LEU A 74 -2.37 -15.98 -0.40
CA LEU A 74 -1.40 -14.89 -0.60
C LEU A 74 0.04 -15.38 -0.51
N MET A 75 0.33 -16.30 0.41
CA MET A 75 1.65 -16.92 0.52
C MET A 75 1.98 -17.79 -0.69
N SER A 76 1.01 -18.52 -1.26
CA SER A 76 1.23 -19.26 -2.51
C SER A 76 1.48 -18.33 -3.69
N LEU A 77 0.80 -17.18 -3.77
CA LEU A 77 1.04 -16.18 -4.81
C LEU A 77 2.44 -15.58 -4.69
N ARG A 78 2.87 -15.23 -3.46
CA ARG A 78 4.24 -14.77 -3.20
C ARG A 78 5.27 -15.83 -3.59
N SER A 79 5.02 -17.10 -3.28
CA SER A 79 5.91 -18.19 -3.66
C SER A 79 5.98 -18.38 -5.18
N LEU A 80 4.87 -18.18 -5.91
CA LEU A 80 4.84 -18.27 -7.36
C LEU A 80 5.69 -17.17 -8.01
N LEU A 81 5.74 -15.97 -7.42
CA LEU A 81 6.64 -14.90 -7.89
C LEU A 81 8.12 -15.25 -7.69
N CYS A 82 8.48 -16.03 -6.66
CA CYS A 82 9.84 -16.53 -6.48
C CYS A 82 10.20 -17.66 -7.46
N SER A 83 9.21 -18.38 -7.98
CA SER A 83 9.41 -19.60 -8.77
C SER A 83 8.37 -19.65 -9.89
N PRO A 84 8.57 -18.85 -10.97
CA PRO A 84 7.70 -18.92 -12.12
C PRO A 84 7.78 -20.32 -12.74
N GLU A 85 6.64 -20.86 -13.16
CA GLU A 85 6.55 -22.17 -13.81
C GLU A 85 6.55 -22.00 -15.34
N PRO A 86 7.69 -22.19 -16.02
CA PRO A 86 7.78 -21.95 -17.47
C PRO A 86 7.05 -23.01 -18.32
N ASN A 87 6.62 -24.13 -17.72
CA ASN A 87 5.93 -25.22 -18.41
C ASN A 87 4.41 -25.03 -18.51
N ASP A 88 3.81 -24.14 -17.71
CA ASP A 88 2.40 -23.77 -17.79
C ASP A 88 2.23 -22.24 -17.70
N PRO A 89 2.65 -21.50 -18.73
CA PRO A 89 2.65 -20.06 -18.67
C PRO A 89 1.26 -19.48 -18.90
N GLN A 90 0.84 -18.56 -18.03
CA GLN A 90 -0.31 -17.70 -18.31
C GLN A 90 -0.05 -16.77 -19.51
N ASP A 91 1.21 -16.36 -19.71
CA ASP A 91 1.65 -15.53 -20.83
C ASP A 91 2.79 -16.24 -21.58
N ALA A 92 2.47 -16.74 -22.78
CA ALA A 92 3.39 -17.50 -23.61
C ALA A 92 4.56 -16.64 -24.14
N GLU A 93 4.39 -15.34 -24.30
CA GLU A 93 5.46 -14.44 -24.77
C GLU A 93 6.47 -14.18 -23.65
N VAL A 94 5.97 -13.91 -22.44
CA VAL A 94 6.80 -13.71 -21.25
C VAL A 94 7.57 -14.98 -20.89
N ALA A 95 6.93 -16.15 -20.96
CA ALA A 95 7.60 -17.42 -20.67
C ALA A 95 8.66 -17.78 -21.71
N LYS A 96 8.40 -17.50 -22.99
CA LYS A 96 9.42 -17.66 -24.03
C LYS A 96 10.59 -16.71 -23.80
N HIS A 97 10.33 -15.46 -23.40
CA HIS A 97 11.37 -14.50 -23.04
C HIS A 97 12.19 -14.98 -21.85
N TYR A 98 11.53 -15.46 -20.78
CA TYR A 98 12.19 -16.05 -19.61
C TYR A 98 13.08 -17.25 -19.98
N MET A 99 12.61 -18.16 -20.84
CA MET A 99 13.38 -19.32 -21.30
C MET A 99 14.53 -18.96 -22.26
N THR A 100 14.41 -17.87 -23.00
CA THR A 100 15.41 -17.45 -24.00
C THR A 100 16.49 -16.56 -23.37
N ASP A 101 16.08 -15.58 -22.56
CA ASP A 101 16.96 -14.59 -21.93
C ASP A 101 16.40 -14.16 -20.57
N GLN A 102 16.82 -14.87 -19.53
CA GLN A 102 16.45 -14.58 -18.15
C GLN A 102 16.95 -13.20 -17.68
N ALA A 103 18.11 -12.74 -18.16
CA ALA A 103 18.70 -11.47 -17.71
C ALA A 103 17.88 -10.27 -18.20
N SER A 104 17.46 -10.28 -19.47
CA SER A 104 16.58 -9.26 -20.04
C SER A 104 15.18 -9.28 -19.41
N TYR A 105 14.66 -10.48 -19.07
CA TYR A 105 13.42 -10.62 -18.32
C TYR A 105 13.53 -9.97 -16.94
N GLU A 106 14.59 -10.25 -16.17
CA GLU A 106 14.79 -9.70 -14.83
C GLU A 106 14.89 -8.16 -14.85
N GLU A 107 15.54 -7.58 -15.87
CA GLU A 107 15.60 -6.13 -16.04
C GLU A 107 14.22 -5.53 -16.29
N THR A 108 13.45 -6.12 -17.22
CA THR A 108 12.09 -5.68 -17.55
C THR A 108 11.16 -5.82 -16.34
N ALA A 109 11.23 -6.95 -15.64
CA ALA A 109 10.43 -7.21 -14.45
C ALA A 109 10.76 -6.22 -13.32
N ARG A 110 12.03 -5.84 -13.16
CA ARG A 110 12.45 -4.80 -12.20
C ARG A 110 11.91 -3.43 -12.59
N GLU A 111 11.93 -3.07 -13.86
CA GLU A 111 11.37 -1.80 -14.34
C GLU A 111 9.84 -1.72 -14.17
N TRP A 112 9.15 -2.83 -14.43
CA TRP A 112 7.71 -2.94 -14.21
C TRP A 112 7.35 -2.87 -12.73
N THR A 113 8.10 -3.58 -11.89
CA THR A 113 7.96 -3.51 -10.43
C THR A 113 8.18 -2.08 -9.96
N ARG A 114 9.21 -1.40 -10.49
CA ARG A 114 9.49 0.00 -10.21
C ARG A 114 8.34 0.94 -10.62
N THR A 115 7.72 0.69 -11.76
CA THR A 115 6.69 1.59 -12.31
C THR A 115 5.31 1.36 -11.69
N TYR A 116 4.93 0.09 -11.45
CA TYR A 116 3.57 -0.30 -11.09
C TYR A 116 3.45 -0.83 -9.65
N ALA A 117 4.50 -1.45 -9.13
CA ALA A 117 4.52 -2.04 -7.79
C ALA A 117 5.30 -1.19 -6.78
N GLN A 118 5.94 -0.07 -7.19
CA GLN A 118 6.47 0.86 -6.19
C GLN A 118 5.31 1.38 -5.38
N ALA A 119 5.37 1.05 -4.10
CA ALA A 119 4.36 1.41 -3.16
C ALA A 119 4.19 2.93 -3.17
N ASN A 120 3.06 3.38 -3.69
CA ASN A 120 2.44 4.59 -3.19
C ASN A 120 1.97 4.26 -1.76
N THR A 121 2.91 4.05 -0.83
CA THR A 121 2.68 3.85 0.61
C THR A 121 2.18 5.18 1.16
N ASN A 122 0.94 5.53 0.83
CA ASN A 122 0.12 6.52 1.52
C ASN A 122 -1.16 6.82 0.72
N THR A 123 -2.09 5.87 0.68
CA THR A 123 -3.46 6.16 0.21
C THR A 123 -4.35 6.80 1.29
N ALA A 124 -3.73 7.52 2.24
CA ALA A 124 -4.41 8.50 3.10
C ALA A 124 -3.52 9.69 3.52
N GLY A 125 -2.18 9.59 3.45
CA GLY A 125 -1.25 10.64 3.89
C GLY A 125 -0.37 11.32 2.83
N ALA A 126 -0.32 10.87 1.56
CA ALA A 126 0.75 11.28 0.62
C ALA A 126 0.37 12.33 -0.40
N ARG A 127 -0.94 12.59 -0.59
CA ARG A 127 -1.31 13.82 -1.31
C ARG A 127 -0.67 15.01 -0.59
N GLY A 128 -0.74 15.01 0.75
CA GLY A 128 -0.08 16.01 1.60
C GLY A 128 1.44 16.03 1.51
N THR A 129 2.11 14.88 1.41
CA THR A 129 3.58 14.83 1.43
C THR A 129 4.24 15.18 0.10
N ASP A 130 3.61 14.82 -1.03
CA ASP A 130 4.15 15.15 -2.35
C ASP A 130 3.93 16.63 -2.68
N ALA A 131 2.77 17.18 -2.31
CA ALA A 131 2.52 18.62 -2.38
C ALA A 131 3.43 19.41 -1.42
N ALA A 132 3.67 18.91 -0.20
CA ALA A 132 4.62 19.53 0.73
C ALA A 132 6.07 19.50 0.20
N ARG A 133 6.53 18.38 -0.35
CA ARG A 133 7.86 18.26 -0.97
C ARG A 133 8.02 19.21 -2.15
N LEU A 134 7.00 19.31 -3.02
CA LEU A 134 7.01 20.23 -4.17
C LEU A 134 6.98 21.70 -3.72
N ALA A 135 6.28 22.00 -2.62
CA ALA A 135 6.19 23.34 -2.03
C ALA A 135 7.41 23.73 -1.17
N GLY A 136 8.36 22.81 -0.93
CA GLY A 136 9.52 23.03 -0.07
C GLY A 136 9.16 23.17 1.42
N VAL A 137 8.09 22.50 1.85
CA VAL A 137 7.58 22.44 3.22
C VAL A 137 7.93 21.09 3.84
N SER A 138 8.17 21.03 5.15
CA SER A 138 8.46 19.79 5.86
C SER A 138 7.26 18.83 5.81
N PRO A 139 7.37 17.67 5.12
CA PRO A 139 6.25 16.75 4.92
C PRO A 139 5.78 16.10 6.22
N GLU A 140 6.68 15.94 7.19
CA GLU A 140 6.41 15.40 8.52
C GLU A 140 5.48 16.31 9.35
N LEU A 141 5.66 17.63 9.25
CA LEU A 141 4.84 18.60 9.98
C LEU A 141 3.47 18.78 9.31
N ALA A 142 3.42 18.80 7.98
CA ALA A 142 2.17 18.82 7.24
C ALA A 142 1.30 17.59 7.56
N ALA A 143 1.92 16.41 7.63
CA ALA A 143 1.23 15.17 7.99
C ALA A 143 0.64 15.22 9.40
N GLU A 144 1.31 15.86 10.38
CA GLU A 144 0.77 16.05 11.73
C GLU A 144 -0.57 16.79 11.72
N TYR A 145 -0.65 17.92 11.00
CA TYR A 145 -1.88 18.72 10.94
C TYR A 145 -2.98 18.10 10.07
N ILE A 146 -2.61 17.39 9.00
CA ILE A 146 -3.57 16.64 8.18
C ILE A 146 -4.20 15.52 9.01
N ASN A 147 -3.41 14.79 9.81
CA ASN A 147 -3.91 13.76 10.71
C ASN A 147 -4.78 14.33 11.86
N MET A 148 -4.60 15.60 12.21
CA MET A 148 -5.48 16.32 13.13
C MET A 148 -6.83 16.72 12.49
N GLY A 149 -7.05 16.41 11.21
CA GLY A 149 -8.32 16.63 10.51
C GLY A 149 -8.42 17.98 9.77
N PHE A 150 -7.32 18.71 9.61
CA PHE A 150 -7.30 19.94 8.83
C PHE A 150 -7.17 19.64 7.33
N PRO A 151 -7.84 20.42 6.45
CA PRO A 151 -7.73 20.20 5.02
C PRO A 151 -6.33 20.55 4.52
N GLU A 152 -5.83 19.67 3.65
CA GLU A 152 -4.47 19.68 3.13
C GLU A 152 -4.08 21.04 2.50
N ASP A 153 -4.96 21.63 1.70
CA ASP A 153 -4.70 22.92 1.03
C ASP A 153 -4.44 24.06 2.03
N ALA A 154 -5.21 24.10 3.13
CA ALA A 154 -5.06 25.12 4.17
C ALA A 154 -3.78 24.93 4.99
N VAL A 155 -3.43 23.67 5.27
CA VAL A 155 -2.18 23.30 5.95
C VAL A 155 -0.98 23.74 5.11
N LEU A 156 -0.97 23.39 3.83
CA LEU A 156 0.13 23.75 2.93
C LEU A 156 0.24 25.27 2.71
N ALA A 157 -0.88 25.98 2.54
CA ALA A 157 -0.88 27.43 2.38
C ALA A 157 -0.37 28.15 3.64
N THR A 158 -0.77 27.70 4.83
CA THR A 158 -0.37 28.29 6.10
C THR A 158 1.12 28.03 6.38
N LEU A 159 1.58 26.78 6.21
CA LEU A 159 2.99 26.43 6.37
C LEU A 159 3.89 27.16 5.36
N ARG A 160 3.42 27.37 4.13
CA ARG A 160 4.11 28.18 3.12
C ARG A 160 4.19 29.65 3.53
N ARG A 161 3.10 30.23 4.07
CA ARG A 161 3.07 31.63 4.54
C ARG A 161 3.99 31.86 5.74
N LEU A 162 4.07 30.90 6.65
CA LEU A 162 4.94 30.95 7.82
C LEU A 162 6.40 30.61 7.49
N ASN A 163 6.72 30.30 6.22
CA ASN A 163 8.06 29.98 5.72
C ASN A 163 8.79 28.95 6.59
N VAL A 164 8.06 27.91 7.01
CA VAL A 164 8.58 26.87 7.90
C VAL A 164 9.56 25.99 7.12
N ARG A 165 10.86 26.30 7.22
CA ARG A 165 11.94 25.54 6.57
C ARG A 165 12.99 25.14 7.59
N GLY A 166 13.29 23.83 7.64
CA GLY A 166 14.45 23.22 8.30
C GLY A 166 14.73 23.72 9.73
N ALA A 167 15.51 24.78 9.86
CA ALA A 167 15.95 25.34 11.13
C ALA A 167 14.90 26.22 11.86
N ASN A 168 13.86 26.71 11.18
CA ASN A 168 12.83 27.57 11.78
C ASN A 168 11.65 26.80 12.41
N VAL A 169 11.59 25.47 12.21
CA VAL A 169 10.52 24.59 12.72
C VAL A 169 10.44 24.63 14.24
N GLN A 170 11.58 24.77 14.93
CA GLN A 170 11.64 24.78 16.39
C GLN A 170 11.24 26.12 17.01
N ASN A 171 11.17 27.19 16.22
CA ASN A 171 10.93 28.55 16.72
C ASN A 171 9.47 29.01 16.51
N ILE A 172 8.64 28.16 15.93
CA ILE A 172 7.23 28.44 15.64
C ILE A 172 6.39 27.63 16.62
N SER A 173 5.56 28.31 17.40
CA SER A 173 4.68 27.65 18.35
C SER A 173 3.59 26.87 17.61
N LYS A 174 3.37 25.61 18.00
CA LYS A 174 2.29 24.77 17.44
C LYS A 174 0.93 25.46 17.55
N ASP A 175 0.72 26.21 18.64
CA ASP A 175 -0.53 26.94 18.90
C ASP A 175 -0.76 28.09 17.91
N GLU A 176 0.31 28.71 17.40
CA GLU A 176 0.20 29.78 16.41
C GLU A 176 -0.23 29.25 15.04
N VAL A 177 0.33 28.10 14.65
CA VAL A 177 -0.04 27.40 13.41
C VAL A 177 -1.51 26.96 13.47
N VAL A 178 -1.94 26.36 14.58
CA VAL A 178 -3.33 25.91 14.78
C VAL A 178 -4.30 27.10 14.76
N ASN A 179 -3.97 28.21 15.44
CA ASN A 179 -4.83 29.39 15.44
C ASN A 179 -4.97 30.01 14.04
N GLU A 180 -3.91 30.04 13.25
CA GLU A 180 -3.99 30.53 11.87
C GLU A 180 -4.75 29.57 10.94
N LEU A 181 -4.64 28.25 11.16
CA LEU A 181 -5.44 27.26 10.42
C LEU A 181 -6.94 27.37 10.74
N LEU A 182 -7.28 27.66 12.00
CA LEU A 182 -8.67 27.90 12.39
C LEU A 182 -9.20 29.22 11.82
N ARG A 183 -8.36 30.26 11.71
CA ARG A 183 -8.72 31.55 11.09
C ARG A 183 -8.91 31.45 9.59
N SER A 184 -8.16 30.59 8.89
CA SER A 184 -8.29 30.42 7.44
C SER A 184 -9.56 29.67 7.03
N GLN A 185 -10.24 29.03 7.98
CA GLN A 185 -11.44 28.21 7.77
C GLN A 185 -12.75 28.93 8.15
N SER A 186 -12.67 30.17 8.67
CA SER A 186 -13.83 31.02 9.01
C SER A 186 -14.04 32.12 7.98
#